data_AF-A0A3B4B373-F1
#
_entry.id   AF-A0A3B4B373-F1
#
_cell.length_a   1.000
_cell.length_b   1.000
_cell.length_c   1.000
_cell.angle_alpha   90.00
_cell.angle_beta   90.00
_cell.angle_gamma   90.00
#
_symmetry.space_group_name_H-M   'P 1'
#
loop_
_entity.id
_entity.type
_entity.pdbx_description
1 polymer ?
#
loop_
_entity_poly.entity_id
_entity_poly.type
_entity_poly.pdbx_seq_one_letter_code
_entity_poly.pdbx_strand_id
1 'polypeptide(L)'
;HMIRIFLGAQWVCFVSVCGCGVPSHPPNTNRVVNGEEARPYSWPWQISLESFFPTCGGTLIAPNWVMTAAHCITFHTYNVVLAEHDMNKVEGPEQTIRVEKMILHPKWNKNCPSCG
;
A
#
# COMPACT_ATOMS: atom_id res chain seq x y z
N HIS A 1 -13.11 2.26 9.31
CA HIS A 1 -12.71 2.05 7.90
C HIS A 1 -11.31 1.52 7.70
N MET A 2 -10.29 2.11 8.32
CA MET A 2 -8.89 1.82 7.95
C MET A 2 -8.19 0.91 8.97
N ILE A 3 -7.21 0.14 8.51
CA ILE A 3 -6.30 -0.70 9.30
C ILE A 3 -4.88 -0.23 9.08
N ARG A 4 -4.06 -0.28 10.14
CA ARG A 4 -2.61 -0.11 10.05
C ARG A 4 -1.92 -1.46 9.99
N ILE A 5 -1.05 -1.62 9.02
CA ILE A 5 -0.20 -2.78 8.81
C ILE A 5 1.23 -2.38 9.18
N PHE A 6 1.84 -3.13 10.10
CA PHE A 6 3.26 -3.00 10.44
C PHE A 6 4.06 -4.04 9.66
N LEU A 7 5.07 -3.56 8.95
CA LEU A 7 5.93 -4.36 8.06
C LEU A 7 7.20 -4.89 8.73
N GLY A 8 7.39 -4.59 10.02
CA GLY A 8 8.59 -4.95 10.76
C GLY A 8 9.75 -3.98 10.60
N ALA A 9 10.69 -4.05 11.53
CA ALA A 9 11.90 -3.23 11.50
C ALA A 9 12.93 -3.87 10.55
N GLN A 10 12.83 -3.57 9.26
CA GLN A 10 13.94 -3.82 8.35
C GLN A 10 15.09 -2.87 8.77
N TRP A 11 16.20 -3.43 9.22
CA TRP A 11 17.42 -2.69 9.57
C TRP A 11 17.99 -2.01 8.32
N VAL A 12 17.47 -0.84 7.99
CA VAL A 12 18.05 0.05 6.99
C VAL A 12 18.28 1.39 7.69
N CYS A 13 19.53 1.84 7.73
CA CYS A 13 19.85 3.19 8.19
C CYS A 13 19.14 4.19 7.27
N PHE A 14 18.02 4.75 7.72
CA PHE A 14 17.29 5.74 6.93
C PHE A 14 17.98 7.10 7.08
N VAL A 15 18.50 7.61 5.96
CA VAL A 15 18.67 9.05 5.77
C VAL A 15 17.31 9.69 6.06
N SER A 16 17.26 10.63 7.01
CA SER A 16 16.03 11.34 7.36
C SER A 16 15.55 12.14 6.16
N VAL A 17 14.60 11.59 5.40
CA VAL A 17 13.83 12.36 4.43
C VAL A 17 12.70 13.04 5.20
N CYS A 18 12.86 14.35 5.42
CA CYS A 18 11.88 15.18 6.12
C CYS A 18 10.79 15.62 5.13
N GLY A 19 9.94 14.69 4.69
CA GLY A 19 8.80 14.99 3.83
C GLY A 19 8.03 13.74 3.40
N CYS A 20 6.72 13.82 3.30
CA CYS A 20 5.85 12.79 2.73
C CYS A 20 4.98 13.40 1.61
N GLY A 21 4.44 12.56 0.72
CA GLY A 21 3.51 13.02 -0.33
C GLY A 21 4.17 13.70 -1.54
N VAL A 22 5.50 13.68 -1.66
CA VAL A 22 6.23 14.19 -2.83
C VAL A 22 6.79 13.02 -3.63
N PRO A 23 6.34 12.80 -4.88
CA PRO A 23 6.84 11.71 -5.70
C PRO A 23 8.16 12.07 -6.38
N SER A 24 9.04 11.09 -6.56
CA SER A 24 10.27 11.25 -7.35
C SER A 24 9.99 11.40 -8.85
N HIS A 25 8.92 10.76 -9.33
CA HIS A 25 8.41 10.88 -10.68
C HIS A 25 7.07 11.63 -10.63
N PRO A 26 6.97 12.86 -11.16
CA PRO A 26 5.70 13.59 -11.12
C PRO A 26 4.62 12.85 -11.93
N PRO A 27 3.41 12.67 -11.37
CA PRO A 27 2.30 12.02 -12.05
C PRO A 27 1.76 12.91 -13.16
N ASN A 28 1.11 12.28 -14.14
CA ASN A 28 0.29 13.01 -15.10
C ASN A 28 -1.05 13.33 -14.40
N THR A 29 -1.36 14.61 -14.22
CA THR A 29 -2.53 15.07 -13.45
C THR A 29 -3.61 15.68 -14.34
N ASN A 30 -3.64 15.32 -15.63
CA ASN A 30 -4.71 15.77 -16.53
C ASN A 30 -6.06 15.28 -15.99
N ARG A 31 -7.14 16.01 -16.36
CA ARG A 31 -8.50 15.70 -15.90
C ARG A 31 -8.84 14.24 -16.19
N VAL A 32 -8.97 13.45 -15.14
CA VAL A 32 -9.25 12.02 -15.21
C VAL A 32 -10.72 11.80 -15.61
N VAL A 33 -10.95 11.44 -16.85
CA VAL A 33 -12.24 10.88 -17.34
C VAL A 33 -11.92 9.47 -17.80
N ASN A 34 -12.56 8.44 -17.22
CA ASN A 34 -12.27 7.01 -17.44
C ASN A 34 -10.90 6.47 -16.97
N GLY A 35 -10.03 7.31 -16.38
CA GLY A 35 -8.69 6.88 -15.96
C GLY A 35 -7.69 6.90 -17.12
N GLU A 36 -6.44 7.24 -16.83
CA GLU A 36 -5.30 6.95 -17.70
C GLU A 36 -4.31 6.09 -16.90
N GLU A 37 -3.51 5.30 -17.61
CA GLU A 37 -2.44 4.53 -16.98
C GLU A 37 -1.49 5.48 -16.25
N ALA A 38 -1.24 5.20 -14.97
CA ALA A 38 -0.36 6.03 -14.18
C ALA A 38 1.06 5.94 -14.74
N ARG A 39 1.79 7.05 -14.74
CA ARG A 39 3.23 6.99 -15.04
C ARG A 39 3.90 6.02 -14.05
N PRO A 40 4.76 5.08 -14.50
CA PRO A 40 5.44 4.14 -13.62
C PRO A 40 6.06 4.85 -12.41
N TYR A 41 5.80 4.31 -11.22
CA TYR A 41 6.36 4.76 -9.94
C TYR A 41 6.04 6.22 -9.55
N SER A 42 5.07 6.86 -10.20
CA SER A 42 4.66 8.24 -9.89
C SER A 42 3.81 8.39 -8.63
N TRP A 43 3.33 7.27 -8.09
CA TRP A 43 2.61 7.19 -6.83
C TRP A 43 3.38 6.27 -5.87
N PRO A 44 4.54 6.70 -5.33
CA PRO A 44 5.46 5.82 -4.61
C PRO A 44 4.91 5.26 -3.29
N TRP A 45 3.83 5.85 -2.78
CA TRP A 45 3.12 5.35 -1.61
C TRP A 45 2.07 4.29 -1.94
N GLN A 46 1.71 4.08 -3.21
CA GLN A 46 0.78 3.03 -3.59
C GLN A 46 1.40 1.67 -3.33
N ILE A 47 0.64 0.77 -2.70
CA ILE A 47 1.06 -0.61 -2.48
C ILE A 47 0.05 -1.58 -3.04
N SER A 48 0.53 -2.77 -3.44
CA SER A 48 -0.28 -3.96 -3.65
C SER A 48 -0.26 -4.80 -2.38
N LEU A 49 -1.43 -5.17 -1.87
CA LEU A 49 -1.59 -6.09 -0.76
C LEU A 49 -1.96 -7.47 -1.30
N GLU A 50 -1.10 -8.44 -1.07
CA GLU A 50 -1.15 -9.73 -1.74
C GLU A 50 -1.19 -10.88 -0.74
N SER A 51 -2.05 -11.85 -0.99
CA SER A 51 -2.08 -13.13 -0.28
C SER A 51 -1.64 -14.23 -1.26
N PHE A 52 -2.58 -15.03 -1.78
CA PHE A 52 -2.33 -15.95 -2.90
C PHE A 52 -2.33 -15.23 -4.26
N PHE A 53 -2.95 -14.05 -4.31
CA PHE A 53 -3.05 -13.18 -5.49
C PHE A 53 -3.20 -11.71 -5.02
N PRO A 54 -2.98 -10.72 -5.90
CA PRO A 54 -3.24 -9.31 -5.59
C PRO A 54 -4.70 -9.13 -5.14
N THR A 55 -4.88 -8.70 -3.89
CA THR A 55 -6.21 -8.70 -3.24
C THR A 55 -6.76 -7.30 -3.08
N CYS A 56 -5.93 -6.37 -2.63
CA CYS A 56 -6.32 -4.99 -2.34
C CYS A 56 -5.15 -4.03 -2.55
N GLY A 57 -5.45 -2.72 -2.57
CA GLY A 57 -4.44 -1.68 -2.49
C GLY A 57 -4.21 -1.18 -1.06
N GLY A 58 -3.30 -0.21 -0.92
CA GLY A 58 -3.11 0.54 0.30
C GLY A 58 -2.16 1.73 0.09
N THR A 59 -1.79 2.38 1.18
CA THR A 59 -0.90 3.54 1.16
C THR A 59 0.20 3.40 2.20
N LEU A 60 1.45 3.55 1.79
CA LEU A 60 2.60 3.70 2.70
C LEU A 60 2.51 5.06 3.39
N ILE A 61 2.26 5.05 4.70
CA ILE A 61 2.08 6.27 5.52
C ILE A 61 3.32 6.59 6.36
N ALA A 62 4.19 5.60 6.59
CA ALA A 62 5.51 5.74 7.18
C ALA A 62 6.37 4.51 6.77
N PRO A 63 7.71 4.53 6.94
CA PRO A 63 8.60 3.51 6.38
C PRO A 63 8.18 2.06 6.63
N ASN A 64 7.65 1.75 7.82
CA ASN A 64 7.20 0.40 8.19
C ASN A 64 5.68 0.32 8.44
N TRP A 65 4.92 1.31 7.96
CA TRP A 65 3.49 1.42 8.20
C TRP A 65 2.71 1.64 6.91
N VAL A 66 1.79 0.72 6.63
CA VAL A 66 0.83 0.80 5.55
C VAL A 66 -0.58 1.00 6.11
N MET A 67 -1.38 1.81 5.42
CA MET A 67 -2.79 1.97 5.68
C MET A 67 -3.61 1.32 4.56
N THR A 68 -4.58 0.49 4.89
CA THR A 68 -5.52 -0.11 3.92
C THR A 68 -6.92 -0.19 4.52
N ALA A 69 -7.90 -0.69 3.76
CA ALA A 69 -9.27 -0.85 4.21
C ALA A 69 -9.41 -2.11 5.07
N ALA A 70 -10.21 -2.03 6.15
CA ALA A 70 -10.39 -3.14 7.08
C ALA A 70 -11.07 -4.36 6.45
N HIS A 71 -11.91 -4.17 5.42
CA HIS A 71 -12.54 -5.29 4.70
C HIS A 71 -11.58 -6.08 3.81
N CYS A 72 -10.39 -5.53 3.52
CA CYS A 72 -9.36 -6.24 2.77
C CYS A 72 -8.67 -7.34 3.60
N ILE A 73 -8.78 -7.25 4.92
CA ILE A 73 -8.04 -8.11 5.84
C ILE A 73 -8.90 -9.28 6.30
N THR A 74 -8.38 -10.47 6.07
CA THR A 74 -8.97 -11.76 6.43
C THR A 74 -7.96 -12.60 7.23
N PHE A 75 -8.27 -13.87 7.51
CA PHE A 75 -7.39 -14.76 8.28
C PHE A 75 -6.19 -15.30 7.49
N HIS A 76 -5.74 -14.59 6.45
CA HIS A 76 -4.61 -14.96 5.61
C HIS A 76 -3.33 -14.23 6.00
N THR A 77 -2.21 -14.76 5.53
CA THR A 77 -0.92 -14.06 5.60
C THR A 77 -0.79 -13.17 4.38
N TYR A 78 -0.34 -11.94 4.58
CA TYR A 78 -0.21 -10.96 3.51
C TYR A 78 1.24 -10.54 3.29
N ASN A 79 1.54 -10.20 2.04
CA ASN A 79 2.71 -9.46 1.62
C ASN A 79 2.27 -8.09 1.12
N VAL A 80 3.11 -7.08 1.33
CA VAL A 80 2.99 -5.76 0.75
C VAL A 80 4.04 -5.65 -0.34
N VAL A 81 3.62 -5.36 -1.57
CA VAL A 81 4.50 -5.08 -2.69
C VAL A 81 4.51 -3.57 -2.94
N LEU A 82 5.68 -2.97 -2.80
CA LEU A 82 5.96 -1.57 -3.11
C LEU A 82 6.53 -1.46 -4.53
N ALA A 83 6.37 -0.29 -5.15
CA ALA A 83 6.86 0.00 -6.49
C ALA A 83 6.33 -0.94 -7.59
N GLU A 84 5.18 -1.57 -7.36
CA GLU A 84 4.43 -2.32 -8.37
C GLU A 84 3.72 -1.36 -9.34
N HIS A 85 3.72 -1.68 -10.63
CA HIS A 85 3.08 -0.91 -11.68
C HIS A 85 2.31 -1.79 -12.70
N ASP A 86 2.94 -2.84 -13.23
CA ASP A 86 2.30 -3.84 -14.10
C ASP A 86 2.31 -5.22 -13.45
N MET A 87 1.19 -5.58 -12.82
CA MET A 87 1.00 -6.84 -12.08
C MET A 87 1.20 -8.12 -12.91
N ASN A 88 1.37 -8.01 -14.23
CA ASN A 88 1.63 -9.15 -15.11
C ASN A 88 3.13 -9.34 -15.42
N LYS A 89 3.99 -8.45 -14.92
CA LYS A 89 5.43 -8.45 -15.18
C LYS A 89 6.19 -8.16 -13.89
N VAL A 90 7.44 -8.60 -13.87
CA VAL A 90 8.41 -8.19 -12.84
C VAL A 90 9.33 -7.17 -13.50
N GLU A 91 9.29 -5.94 -13.04
CA GLU A 91 10.01 -4.80 -13.59
C GLU A 91 11.38 -4.62 -12.93
N GLY A 92 11.57 -5.11 -11.70
CA GLY A 92 12.81 -5.08 -10.92
C GLY A 92 12.79 -4.20 -9.66
N PRO A 93 12.17 -3.00 -9.66
CA PRO A 93 12.10 -2.13 -8.48
C PRO A 93 11.20 -2.63 -7.35
N GLU A 94 10.40 -3.68 -7.58
CA GLU A 94 9.40 -4.14 -6.63
C GLU A 94 10.04 -4.61 -5.32
N GLN A 95 9.45 -4.20 -4.20
CA GLN A 95 9.87 -4.67 -2.88
C GLN A 95 8.71 -5.40 -2.21
N THR A 96 8.88 -6.71 -2.06
CA THR A 96 7.91 -7.58 -1.39
C THR A 96 8.28 -7.74 0.08
N ILE A 97 7.46 -7.21 0.97
CA ILE A 97 7.68 -7.22 2.41
C ILE A 97 6.53 -7.98 3.08
N ARG A 98 6.87 -8.97 3.91
CA ARG A 98 5.87 -9.75 4.64
C ARG A 98 5.28 -8.92 5.78
N VAL A 99 3.95 -8.97 5.92
CA VAL A 99 3.25 -8.29 7.01
C VAL A 99 3.56 -8.96 8.34
N GLU A 100 4.04 -8.18 9.32
CA GLU A 100 4.28 -8.66 10.68
C GLU A 100 3.02 -8.56 11.54
N LYS A 101 2.34 -7.41 11.50
CA LYS A 101 1.17 -7.16 12.36
C LYS A 101 0.11 -6.35 11.66
N MET A 102 -1.15 -6.73 11.91
CA MET A 102 -2.34 -6.06 11.39
C MET A 102 -3.16 -5.48 12.55
N ILE A 103 -3.46 -4.18 12.52
CA ILE A 103 -4.14 -3.45 13.59
C ILE A 103 -5.48 -2.92 13.09
N LEU A 104 -6.55 -3.69 13.29
CA LEU A 104 -7.90 -3.26 12.93
C LEU A 104 -8.37 -2.12 13.82
N HIS A 105 -9.07 -1.16 13.22
CA HIS A 105 -9.71 -0.08 13.97
C HIS A 105 -10.80 -0.63 14.91
N PRO A 106 -10.85 -0.22 16.19
CA PRO A 106 -11.74 -0.82 17.19
C PRO A 106 -13.24 -0.65 16.88
N LYS A 107 -13.61 0.38 16.11
CA LYS A 107 -14.99 0.63 15.67
C LYS A 107 -15.37 -0.05 14.35
N TRP A 108 -14.48 -0.84 13.76
CA TRP A 108 -14.80 -1.54 12.51
C TRP A 108 -15.91 -2.58 12.73
N ASN A 109 -16.94 -2.53 11.89
CA ASN A 109 -18.05 -3.48 11.91
C ASN A 109 -18.09 -4.27 10.60
N LYS A 110 -17.78 -5.57 10.65
CA LYS A 110 -17.82 -6.47 9.49
C LYS A 110 -19.19 -6.56 8.79
N ASN A 111 -20.28 -6.26 9.49
CA ASN A 111 -21.64 -6.33 8.94
C ASN A 111 -22.03 -5.05 8.16
N CYS A 112 -21.24 -3.97 8.26
CA CYS A 112 -21.45 -2.77 7.47
C CYS A 112 -20.11 -2.25 6.95
N PRO A 113 -19.70 -2.66 5.74
CA PRO A 113 -18.38 -2.33 5.18
C PRO A 113 -18.13 -0.82 5.01
N SER A 114 -19.21 -0.03 4.96
CA SER A 114 -19.21 1.41 4.81
C SER A 114 -19.51 2.19 6.10
N CYS A 115 -19.82 1.53 7.22
CA CYS A 115 -20.11 2.21 8.49
C CYS A 115 -18.86 2.45 9.33
N GLY A 116 -18.65 3.69 9.78
CA GLY A 116 -17.51 4.10 10.61
C GLY A 116 -17.28 5.60 10.61
#